data_AF-A0A7X4XFZ7-F1
#
_entry.id   AF-A0A7X4XFZ7-F1
#
_cell.length_a   1.000
_cell.length_b   1.000
_cell.length_c   1.000
_cell.angle_alpha   90.00
_cell.angle_beta   90.00
_cell.angle_gamma   90.00
#
_symmetry.space_group_name_H-M   'P 1'
#
loop_
_entity.id
_entity.type
_entity.pdbx_description
1 polymer ?
#
loop_
_entity_poly.entity_id
_entity_poly.type
_entity_poly.pdbx_seq_one_letter_code
_entity_poly.pdbx_strand_id
1 'polypeptide(L)'
;IAQYRLLTGMAVASDLRGQGIGQQLLIYCQQNIMKHLDYCFAYPHLTSFYNKGNFYALKPEQLPTELQALLQRYQSNGKNLIPMQYI
;
A
#
# COMPACT_ATOMS: atom_id res chain seq x y z
N ILE A 1 -16.37 10.68 10.18
CA ILE A 1 -15.96 9.99 8.92
C ILE A 1 -14.44 9.97 8.93
N ALA A 2 -13.81 8.81 8.77
CA ALA A 2 -12.35 8.71 8.76
C ALA A 2 -11.78 9.53 7.57
N GLN A 3 -10.77 10.36 7.83
CA GLN A 3 -10.16 11.25 6.83
C GLN A 3 -9.06 10.57 5.99
N TYR A 4 -8.94 9.24 6.07
CA TYR A 4 -7.92 8.45 5.40
C TYR A 4 -8.50 7.16 4.83
N ARG A 5 -7.79 6.57 3.86
CA ARG A 5 -8.18 5.28 3.26
C ARG A 5 -6.98 4.33 3.24
N LEU A 6 -7.28 3.04 3.21
CA LEU A 6 -6.28 1.99 3.08
C LEU A 6 -6.55 1.20 1.80
N LEU A 7 -5.60 1.25 0.86
CA LEU A 7 -5.58 0.38 -0.30
C LEU A 7 -5.34 -1.06 0.17
N THR A 8 -6.29 -1.93 -0.14
CA THR A 8 -6.22 -3.36 0.17
C THR A 8 -6.55 -4.17 -1.08
N GLY A 9 -6.12 -5.43 -1.12
CA GLY A 9 -6.50 -6.34 -2.22
C GLY A 9 -5.86 -6.06 -3.58
N MET A 10 -4.77 -5.29 -3.66
CA MET A 10 -3.98 -5.15 -4.90
C MET A 10 -3.32 -6.49 -5.25
N ALA A 11 -3.88 -7.22 -6.22
CA ALA A 11 -3.41 -8.55 -6.60
C ALA A 11 -3.49 -8.77 -8.11
N VAL A 12 -2.54 -9.56 -8.63
CA VAL A 12 -2.55 -10.10 -9.99
C VAL A 12 -2.51 -11.63 -9.88
N ALA A 13 -3.38 -12.30 -10.64
CA ALA A 13 -3.42 -13.76 -10.73
C ALA A 13 -2.02 -14.30 -11.07
N SER A 14 -1.62 -15.40 -10.43
CA SER A 14 -0.25 -15.92 -10.49
C SER A 14 0.27 -16.10 -11.92
N ASP A 15 -0.58 -16.64 -12.80
CA ASP A 15 -0.25 -16.95 -14.20
C ASP A 15 -0.17 -15.69 -15.09
N LEU A 16 -0.57 -14.54 -14.57
CA LEU A 16 -0.57 -13.24 -15.27
C LEU A 16 0.49 -12.27 -14.70
N ARG A 17 1.30 -12.68 -13.71
CA ARG A 17 2.37 -11.85 -13.14
C ARG A 17 3.52 -11.67 -14.13
N GLY A 18 4.31 -10.62 -13.93
CA GLY A 18 5.46 -10.30 -14.82
C GLY A 18 5.07 -9.64 -16.14
N GLN A 19 3.78 -9.52 -16.46
CA GLN A 19 3.28 -8.93 -17.71
C GLN A 19 2.95 -7.43 -17.60
N GLY A 20 3.34 -6.77 -16.50
CA GLY A 20 3.07 -5.34 -16.29
C GLY A 20 1.65 -4.99 -15.83
N ILE A 21 0.73 -5.96 -15.70
CA ILE A 21 -0.67 -5.73 -15.28
C ILE A 21 -0.78 -5.00 -13.94
N GLY A 22 0.01 -5.41 -12.94
CA GLY A 22 0.00 -4.75 -11.63
C GLY A 22 0.40 -3.28 -11.72
N GLN A 23 1.35 -2.96 -12.61
CA GLN A 23 1.78 -1.58 -12.83
C GLN A 23 0.68 -0.77 -13.53
N GLN A 24 0.01 -1.35 -14.54
CA GLN A 24 -1.13 -0.70 -15.21
C GLN A 24 -2.26 -0.42 -14.23
N LEU A 25 -2.59 -1.37 -13.35
CA LEU A 25 -3.60 -1.19 -12.31
C LEU A 25 -3.20 -0.09 -11.31
N LEU A 26 -1.94 -0.08 -10.86
CA LEU A 26 -1.43 0.95 -9.96
C LEU A 26 -1.45 2.34 -10.60
N ILE A 27 -1.09 2.47 -11.87
CA ILE A 27 -1.17 3.72 -12.65
C ILE A 27 -2.62 4.19 -12.74
N TYR A 28 -3.55 3.30 -13.04
CA TYR A 28 -4.97 3.64 -13.08
C TYR A 28 -5.47 4.16 -11.72
N CYS A 29 -5.08 3.48 -10.63
CA CYS A 29 -5.39 3.91 -9.27
C CYS A 29 -4.82 5.31 -8.98
N GLN A 30 -3.55 5.56 -9.32
CA GLN A 30 -2.91 6.86 -9.16
C GLN A 30 -3.68 7.98 -9.89
N GLN A 31 -4.09 7.72 -11.12
CA GLN A 31 -4.74 8.73 -11.97
C GLN A 31 -6.20 9.01 -11.57
N ASN A 32 -6.91 8.04 -11.01
CA ASN A 32 -8.38 8.11 -10.90
C ASN A 32 -8.91 7.93 -9.47
N ILE A 33 -8.15 7.31 -8.57
CA ILE A 33 -8.66 6.85 -7.27
C ILE A 33 -7.88 7.45 -6.11
N MET A 34 -6.54 7.47 -6.19
CA MET A 34 -5.68 7.78 -5.07
C MET A 34 -5.73 9.27 -4.71
N LYS A 35 -5.68 9.54 -3.41
CA LYS A 35 -5.70 10.89 -2.83
C LYS A 35 -4.69 10.99 -1.69
N HIS A 36 -4.37 12.21 -1.30
CA HIS A 36 -3.67 12.46 -0.06
C HIS A 36 -4.38 11.74 1.11
N LEU A 37 -3.60 11.15 2.02
CA LEU A 37 -4.04 10.28 3.12
C LEU A 37 -4.57 8.89 2.70
N ASP A 38 -4.20 8.44 1.50
CA ASP A 38 -4.26 7.02 1.17
C ASP A 38 -2.98 6.31 1.58
N TYR A 39 -3.15 5.14 2.19
CA TYR A 39 -2.07 4.31 2.68
C TYR A 39 -2.14 2.92 2.07
N CYS A 40 -1.02 2.19 2.09
CA CYS A 40 -1.01 0.75 1.91
C CYS A 40 -0.02 0.09 2.87
N PHE A 41 -0.26 -1.17 3.19
CA PHE A 41 0.72 -2.01 3.85
C PHE A 41 1.33 -2.96 2.82
N ALA A 42 2.61 -2.77 2.54
CA ALA A 42 3.31 -3.51 1.50
C ALA A 42 4.37 -4.43 2.12
N TYR A 43 4.65 -5.55 1.47
CA TYR A 43 5.87 -6.30 1.77
C TYR A 43 7.11 -5.51 1.30
N PRO A 44 8.24 -5.55 2.01
CA PRO A 44 9.46 -4.82 1.64
C PRO A 44 9.91 -5.01 0.19
N HIS A 45 9.79 -6.21 -0.36
CA HIS A 45 10.17 -6.50 -1.75
C HIS A 45 9.25 -5.82 -2.79
N LEU A 46 8.09 -5.31 -2.38
CA LEU A 46 7.16 -4.54 -3.22
C LEU A 46 7.38 -3.02 -3.11
N THR A 47 8.34 -2.54 -2.31
CA THR A 47 8.58 -1.10 -2.14
C THR A 47 8.84 -0.42 -3.50
N SER A 48 9.73 -0.99 -4.33
CA SER A 48 10.01 -0.44 -5.65
C SER A 48 8.81 -0.47 -6.61
N PHE A 49 7.87 -1.40 -6.42
CA PHE A 49 6.63 -1.44 -7.17
C PHE A 49 5.71 -0.28 -6.77
N TYR A 50 5.50 -0.09 -5.46
CA TYR A 50 4.64 0.97 -4.93
C TYR A 50 5.22 2.39 -5.11
N ASN A 51 6.54 2.54 -5.05
CA ASN A 51 7.21 3.82 -5.37
C ASN A 51 6.90 4.33 -6.78
N LYS A 52 6.66 3.43 -7.75
CA LYS A 52 6.26 3.82 -9.12
C LYS A 52 4.84 4.40 -9.19
N GLY A 53 4.01 4.19 -8.17
CA GLY A 53 2.66 4.73 -8.03
C GLY A 53 2.55 5.80 -6.95
N ASN A 54 3.64 6.53 -6.69
CA ASN A 54 3.73 7.60 -5.68
C ASN A 54 3.45 7.18 -4.24
N PHE A 55 3.59 5.91 -3.91
CA PHE A 55 3.60 5.48 -2.52
C PHE A 55 5.01 5.50 -1.97
N TYR A 56 5.21 6.12 -0.80
CA TYR A 56 6.51 6.18 -0.14
C TYR A 56 6.42 5.62 1.27
N ALA A 57 7.46 4.89 1.68
CA ALA A 57 7.53 4.35 3.03
C ALA A 57 7.55 5.47 4.08
N LEU A 58 6.84 5.24 5.17
CA LEU A 58 6.83 6.11 6.36
C LEU A 58 7.14 5.28 7.60
N LYS A 59 7.44 5.96 8.69
CA LYS A 59 7.55 5.30 9.99
C LYS A 59 6.14 5.01 10.55
N PRO A 60 5.94 3.91 11.29
CA PRO A 60 4.64 3.58 11.88
C PRO A 60 4.02 4.69 12.73
N GLU A 61 4.83 5.53 13.36
CA GLU A 61 4.37 6.66 14.21
C GLU A 61 3.74 7.80 13.41
N GLN A 62 3.93 7.81 12.09
CA GLN A 62 3.33 8.79 11.18
C GLN A 62 1.96 8.33 10.66
N LEU A 63 1.52 7.11 10.97
CA LEU A 63 0.19 6.61 10.61
C LEU A 63 -0.90 7.21 11.52
N PRO A 64 -2.13 7.32 11.02
CA PRO A 64 -3.31 7.41 11.89
C PRO A 64 -3.34 6.26 12.89
N THR A 65 -3.76 6.53 14.13
CA THR A 65 -3.72 5.57 15.25
C THR A 65 -4.37 4.22 14.91
N GLU A 66 -5.50 4.23 14.22
CA GLU A 66 -6.20 3.00 13.82
C GLU A 66 -5.39 2.18 12.79
N LEU A 67 -4.71 2.84 11.85
CA LEU A 67 -3.84 2.16 10.89
C LEU A 67 -2.56 1.64 11.56
N GLN A 68 -2.02 2.36 12.54
CA GLN A 68 -0.88 1.90 13.32
C GLN A 68 -1.21 0.60 14.08
N ALA A 69 -2.34 0.57 14.78
CA ALA A 69 -2.81 -0.63 15.49
C ALA A 69 -3.08 -1.79 14.53
N LEU A 70 -3.65 -1.50 13.36
CA LEU A 70 -3.89 -2.51 12.32
C LEU A 70 -2.57 -3.10 11.77
N LEU A 71 -1.58 -2.25 11.50
CA LEU A 71 -0.25 -2.67 11.06
C LEU A 71 0.40 -3.58 12.11
N GLN A 72 0.39 -3.17 13.39
CA GLN A 72 0.93 -3.95 14.50
C GLN A 72 0.31 -5.35 14.56
N ARG A 73 -1.01 -5.47 14.38
CA ARG A 73 -1.70 -6.77 14.35
C ARG A 73 -1.25 -7.65 13.18
N TYR A 74 -1.01 -7.09 12.01
CA TYR A 74 -0.46 -7.86 10.89
C TYR A 74 0.96 -8.33 11.17
N GLN A 75 1.79 -7.48 11.77
CA GLN A 75 3.17 -7.79 12.12
C GLN A 75 3.26 -8.83 13.24
N SER A 76 2.42 -8.75 14.27
CA SER A 76 2.34 -9.76 15.33
C SER A 76 1.93 -11.13 14.81
N ASN A 77 1.19 -11.18 13.69
CA ASN A 77 0.81 -12.40 12.99
C ASN A 77 1.87 -12.88 11.98
N GLY A 78 3.11 -12.39 12.09
CA GLY A 78 4.25 -12.83 11.28
C GLY A 78 4.37 -12.17 9.90
N LYS A 79 3.51 -11.21 9.54
CA LYS A 79 3.64 -10.50 8.26
C LYS A 79 4.65 -9.37 8.39
N ASN A 80 5.75 -9.45 7.63
CA ASN A 80 6.71 -8.36 7.52
C ASN A 80 6.17 -7.26 6.57
N LEU A 81 5.17 -6.50 7.02
CA LEU A 81 4.61 -5.38 6.28
C LEU A 81 5.21 -4.05 6.74
N ILE A 82 5.40 -3.14 5.80
CA ILE A 82 5.78 -1.75 6.04
C ILE A 82 4.63 -0.82 5.62
N PRO A 83 4.43 0.32 6.30
CA PRO A 83 3.46 1.30 5.86
C PRO A 83 4.03 2.21 4.78
N MET A 84 3.21 2.49 3.77
CA MET A 84 3.49 3.45 2.71
C MET A 84 2.31 4.40 2.54
N GLN A 85 2.57 5.65 2.16
CA GLN A 85 1.55 6.69 1.92
C GLN A 85 1.65 7.22 0.50
N TYR A 86 0.50 7.49 -0.12
CA TYR A 86 0.39 8.17 -1.40
C TYR A 86 0.68 9.67 -1.27
N ILE A 87 1.58 10.20 -2.11
CA ILE A 87 2.01 11.61 -2.17
C ILE A 87 1.70 12.23 -3.53
#